data_AF-A0AAJ3GNF6-F1
#
_entry.id   AF-A0AAJ3GNF6-F1
#
_cell.length_a   1.000
_cell.length_b   1.000
_cell.length_c   1.000
_cell.angle_alpha   90.00
_cell.angle_beta   90.00
_cell.angle_gamma   90.00
#
_symmetry.space_group_name_H-M   'P 1'
#
loop_
_entity.id
_entity.type
_entity.pdbx_description
1 polymer ?
#
loop_
_entity_poly.entity_id
_entity_poly.type
_entity_poly.pdbx_seq_one_letter_code
_entity_poly.pdbx_strand_id
1 'polypeptide(L)'
;MLVAATHDEIDWTPHGYKHSPSTLIPWRTVIAGTLVGPAKYRPGIAVEMLEREVYKNGKPTTNGKPWKVMEFPHCIGASHGKLSCWVRIELSAGVIHGHPISEQEFRRLTN
;
A
#
# COMPACT_ATOMS: atom_id res chain seq x y z
N MET A 1 9.71 -39.45 -5.18
CA MET A 1 9.91 -38.09 -5.69
C MET A 1 9.17 -37.16 -4.74
N LEU A 2 9.88 -36.38 -3.93
CA LEU A 2 9.28 -35.44 -2.98
C LEU A 2 9.39 -34.02 -3.55
N VAL A 3 8.26 -33.32 -3.44
CA VAL A 3 7.92 -32.04 -4.07
C VAL A 3 8.88 -30.94 -3.63
N ALA A 4 9.40 -30.17 -4.59
CA ALA A 4 10.12 -28.94 -4.30
C ALA A 4 9.12 -27.89 -3.78
N ALA A 5 9.20 -27.58 -2.49
CA ALA A 5 8.57 -26.40 -1.93
C ALA A 5 9.52 -25.22 -2.18
N THR A 6 9.19 -24.35 -3.15
CA THR A 6 9.87 -23.06 -3.31
C THR A 6 8.83 -21.96 -3.36
N HIS A 7 8.48 -21.41 -2.21
CA HIS A 7 7.98 -20.05 -2.10
C HIS A 7 8.71 -19.44 -0.91
N ASP A 8 9.70 -18.61 -1.19
CA ASP A 8 10.21 -17.63 -0.23
C ASP A 8 9.01 -16.75 0.15
N GLU A 9 8.35 -17.08 1.27
CA GLU A 9 7.26 -16.28 1.78
C GLU A 9 7.88 -14.97 2.27
N ILE A 10 7.74 -13.92 1.45
CA ILE A 10 8.31 -12.62 1.77
C ILE A 10 7.74 -12.11 3.10
N ASP A 11 8.59 -11.56 3.97
CA ASP A 11 8.16 -11.04 5.25
C ASP A 11 7.30 -9.78 5.05
N TRP A 12 6.37 -9.54 5.99
CA TRP A 12 5.52 -8.35 5.98
C TRP A 12 5.63 -7.59 7.30
N THR A 13 5.52 -6.25 7.23
CA THR A 13 5.47 -5.41 8.43
C THR A 13 4.38 -4.34 8.34
N PRO A 14 3.66 -4.02 9.44
CA PRO A 14 2.73 -2.88 9.48
C PRO A 14 3.45 -1.53 9.45
N HIS A 15 4.78 -1.52 9.38
CA HIS A 15 5.62 -0.33 9.32
C HIS A 15 5.28 0.69 10.43
N GLY A 16 5.35 0.21 11.69
CA GLY A 16 5.02 1.02 12.87
C GLY A 16 3.56 1.49 12.93
N TYR A 17 2.67 0.84 12.16
CA TYR A 17 1.24 1.19 12.04
C TYR A 17 0.98 2.63 11.55
N LYS A 18 1.98 3.31 10.98
CA LYS A 18 1.86 4.72 10.59
C LYS A 18 0.82 4.96 9.50
N HIS A 19 0.47 3.93 8.73
CA HIS A 19 -0.57 3.99 7.70
C HIS A 19 -1.93 3.40 8.14
N SER A 20 -2.01 2.88 9.35
CA SER A 20 -3.30 2.46 9.93
C SER A 20 -4.07 3.69 10.45
N PRO A 21 -5.37 3.82 10.13
CA PRO A 21 -6.20 4.88 10.69
C PRO A 21 -6.57 4.56 12.14
N SER A 22 -6.75 5.59 12.97
CA SER A 22 -7.42 5.42 14.26
C SER A 22 -8.92 5.19 14.01
N THR A 23 -9.50 4.20 14.69
CA THR A 23 -10.95 3.92 14.64
C THR A 23 -11.77 4.93 15.45
N LEU A 24 -11.12 5.72 16.29
CA LEU A 24 -11.75 6.73 17.15
C LEU A 24 -11.94 8.08 16.44
N ILE A 25 -11.28 8.28 15.30
CA ILE A 25 -11.29 9.53 14.56
C ILE A 25 -12.24 9.39 13.35
N PRO A 26 -13.15 10.34 13.10
CA PRO A 26 -14.00 10.31 11.92
C PRO A 26 -13.18 10.22 10.63
N TRP A 27 -13.61 9.38 9.69
CA TRP A 27 -12.87 9.15 8.43
C TRP A 27 -12.58 10.44 7.66
N ARG A 28 -13.52 11.40 7.65
CA ARG A 28 -13.32 12.72 7.04
C ARG A 28 -12.11 13.47 7.64
N THR A 29 -11.93 13.40 8.95
CA THR A 29 -10.78 14.01 9.65
C THR A 29 -9.48 13.28 9.33
N VAL A 30 -9.52 11.95 9.21
CA VAL A 30 -8.36 11.15 8.78
C VAL A 30 -7.93 11.56 7.37
N ILE A 31 -8.87 11.69 6.43
CA ILE A 31 -8.58 12.16 5.06
C ILE A 31 -7.91 13.52 5.10
N ALA A 32 -8.50 14.50 5.80
CA ALA A 32 -7.94 15.85 5.91
C ALA A 32 -6.51 15.84 6.49
N GLY A 33 -6.25 15.00 7.49
CA GLY A 33 -4.92 14.82 8.07
C GLY A 33 -3.86 14.34 7.08
N THR A 34 -4.24 13.58 6.05
CA THR A 34 -3.30 13.12 5.01
C THR A 34 -2.83 14.23 4.05
N LEU A 35 -3.36 15.46 4.17
CA LEU A 35 -2.90 16.60 3.36
C LEU A 35 -1.44 16.94 3.64
N VAL A 36 -1.05 16.88 4.91
CA VAL A 36 0.32 17.16 5.40
C VAL A 36 0.93 15.98 6.16
N GLY A 37 0.10 15.00 6.53
CA GLY A 37 0.50 13.80 7.27
C GLY A 37 0.65 12.56 6.39
N PRO A 38 0.95 11.40 6.99
CA PRO A 38 1.08 10.15 6.26
C PRO A 38 -0.24 9.75 5.61
N ALA A 39 -0.15 9.08 4.46
CA ALA A 39 -1.28 8.39 3.86
C ALA A 39 -1.87 7.36 4.83
N LYS A 40 -3.17 7.08 4.73
CA LYS A 40 -3.88 6.17 5.63
C LYS A 40 -4.75 5.21 4.85
N TYR A 41 -4.68 3.92 5.17
CA TYR A 41 -5.68 2.97 4.69
C TYR A 41 -7.06 3.32 5.23
N ARG A 42 -8.11 2.93 4.49
CA ARG A 42 -9.48 3.08 4.94
C ARG A 42 -9.73 2.10 6.11
N PRO A 43 -10.48 2.49 7.16
CA PRO A 43 -10.89 1.56 8.20
C PRO A 43 -11.55 0.31 7.63
N GLY A 44 -11.19 -0.86 8.16
CA GLY A 44 -11.71 -2.17 7.73
C GLY A 44 -10.95 -2.84 6.58
N ILE A 45 -9.91 -2.21 6.02
CA ILE A 45 -9.03 -2.88 5.05
C ILE A 45 -8.14 -3.90 5.78
N ALA A 46 -8.12 -5.14 5.29
CA ALA A 46 -7.12 -6.14 5.67
C ALA A 46 -5.78 -5.80 5.01
N VAL A 47 -5.01 -4.92 5.66
CA VAL A 47 -3.81 -4.29 5.07
C VAL A 47 -2.79 -5.32 4.61
N GLU A 48 -2.39 -6.27 5.45
CA GLU A 48 -1.40 -7.30 5.07
C GLU A 48 -1.84 -8.09 3.84
N MET A 49 -3.10 -8.55 3.81
CA MET A 49 -3.62 -9.30 2.67
C MET A 49 -3.59 -8.47 1.38
N LEU A 50 -4.00 -7.21 1.45
CA LEU A 50 -3.96 -6.29 0.31
C LEU A 50 -2.52 -6.04 -0.15
N GLU A 51 -1.59 -5.80 0.77
CA GLU A 51 -0.19 -5.53 0.42
C GLU A 51 0.50 -6.74 -0.21
N ARG A 52 0.24 -7.95 0.30
CA ARG A 52 0.71 -9.21 -0.30
C ARG A 52 0.13 -9.43 -1.69
N GLU A 53 -1.15 -9.15 -1.89
CA GLU A 53 -1.82 -9.25 -3.20
C GLU A 53 -1.17 -8.31 -4.21
N VAL A 54 -0.89 -7.06 -3.83
CA VAL A 54 -0.23 -6.09 -4.70
C VAL A 54 1.24 -6.45 -4.94
N TYR A 55 1.94 -6.98 -3.94
CA TYR A 55 3.30 -7.49 -4.14
C TYR A 55 3.33 -8.67 -5.12
N LYS A 56 2.30 -9.52 -5.12
CA LYS A 56 2.20 -10.62 -6.08
C LYS A 56 1.84 -10.12 -7.48
N ASN A 57 0.75 -9.37 -7.59
CA ASN A 57 0.06 -9.11 -8.85
C ASN A 57 0.20 -7.67 -9.38
N GLY A 58 0.87 -6.78 -8.63
CA GLY A 58 1.05 -5.38 -8.99
C GLY A 58 2.05 -5.15 -10.12
N LYS A 59 1.96 -3.97 -10.73
CA LYS A 59 2.83 -3.52 -11.82
C LYS A 59 4.17 -3.04 -11.23
N PRO A 60 5.33 -3.45 -11.78
CA PRO A 60 6.61 -2.86 -11.43
C PRO A 60 6.63 -1.35 -11.70
N THR A 61 7.36 -0.60 -10.88
CA THR A 61 7.52 0.85 -11.07
C THR A 61 8.68 1.19 -12.02
N THR A 62 8.61 2.34 -12.70
CA THR A 62 9.64 2.81 -13.66
C THR A 62 10.87 3.45 -13.01
N ASN A 63 10.89 3.59 -11.67
CA ASN A 63 11.93 4.31 -10.94
C ASN A 63 13.18 3.45 -10.55
N GLY A 64 13.27 2.22 -11.04
CA GLY A 64 14.38 1.30 -10.75
C GLY A 64 14.40 0.69 -9.34
N LYS A 65 13.39 0.97 -8.51
CA LYS A 65 13.25 0.37 -7.17
C LYS A 65 12.43 -0.92 -7.24
N PRO A 66 12.63 -1.87 -6.31
CA PRO A 66 11.85 -3.11 -6.24
C PRO A 66 10.46 -2.83 -5.63
N TRP A 67 9.72 -1.93 -6.26
CA TRP A 67 8.40 -1.49 -5.84
C TRP A 67 7.35 -1.97 -6.82
N LYS A 68 6.15 -2.20 -6.29
CA LYS A 68 4.98 -2.52 -7.10
C LYS A 68 3.85 -1.57 -6.78
N VAL A 69 3.04 -1.28 -7.78
CA VAL A 69 1.85 -0.44 -7.65
C VAL A 69 0.63 -1.14 -8.24
N MET A 70 -0.53 -0.85 -7.68
CA MET A 70 -1.80 -1.36 -8.19
C MET A 70 -2.91 -0.32 -7.98
N GLU A 71 -3.85 -0.31 -8.91
CA GLU A 71 -5.11 0.43 -8.83
C GLU A 71 -6.23 -0.55 -8.49
N PHE A 72 -7.12 -0.14 -7.59
CA PHE A 72 -8.31 -0.87 -7.19
C PHE A 72 -9.58 -0.18 -7.71
N PRO A 73 -10.66 -0.92 -8.00
CA PRO A 73 -11.93 -0.33 -8.46
C PRO A 73 -12.67 0.44 -7.35
N HIS A 74 -12.20 0.37 -6.10
CA HIS A 74 -12.80 1.01 -4.95
C HIS A 74 -11.75 1.75 -4.11
N CYS A 75 -12.21 2.68 -3.28
CA CYS A 75 -11.35 3.43 -2.37
C CYS A 75 -10.72 2.50 -1.32
N ILE A 76 -9.38 2.44 -1.30
CA ILE A 76 -8.59 1.66 -0.34
C ILE A 76 -8.00 2.53 0.78
N GLY A 77 -8.01 3.85 0.63
CA GLY A 77 -7.45 4.75 1.64
C GLY A 77 -7.50 6.21 1.26
N ALA A 78 -6.57 6.99 1.80
CA ALA A 78 -6.42 8.42 1.55
C ALA A 78 -4.93 8.81 1.49
N SER A 79 -4.64 9.77 0.62
CA SER A 79 -3.32 10.39 0.44
C SER A 79 -3.50 11.82 -0.04
N HIS A 80 -2.67 12.75 0.44
CA HIS A 80 -2.69 14.16 0.03
C HIS A 80 -4.07 14.83 0.18
N GLY A 81 -4.79 14.52 1.27
CA GLY A 81 -6.09 15.12 1.55
C GLY A 81 -7.25 14.56 0.71
N LYS A 82 -7.02 13.52 -0.09
CA LYS A 82 -8.00 12.93 -1.00
C LYS A 82 -8.14 11.43 -0.80
N LEU A 83 -9.29 10.88 -1.18
CA LEU A 83 -9.47 9.44 -1.28
C LEU A 83 -8.49 8.86 -2.31
N SER A 84 -8.06 7.63 -2.08
CA SER A 84 -7.12 6.92 -2.94
C SER A 84 -7.63 5.52 -3.26
N CYS A 85 -7.52 5.17 -4.53
CA CYS A 85 -7.72 3.84 -5.08
C CYS A 85 -6.39 3.18 -5.47
N TRP A 86 -5.25 3.81 -5.18
CA TRP A 86 -3.92 3.37 -5.61
C TRP A 86 -3.03 3.10 -4.41
N VAL A 87 -2.19 2.09 -4.51
CA VAL A 87 -1.27 1.67 -3.45
C VAL A 87 0.10 1.39 -4.04
N ARG A 88 1.14 1.68 -3.26
CA ARG A 88 2.52 1.32 -3.54
C ARG A 88 3.01 0.37 -2.45
N ILE A 89 3.65 -0.73 -2.87
CA ILE A 89 4.35 -1.67 -2.02
C ILE A 89 5.84 -1.57 -2.27
N GLU A 90 6.59 -1.46 -1.20
CA GLU A 90 8.04 -1.41 -1.20
C GLU A 90 8.60 -2.71 -0.64
N LEU A 91 9.52 -3.33 -1.37
CA LEU A 91 10.39 -4.36 -0.82
C LEU A 91 11.70 -3.71 -0.32
N SER A 92 12.02 -3.92 0.95
CA SER A 92 13.29 -3.48 1.54
C SER A 92 13.79 -4.51 2.54
N ALA A 93 15.05 -4.93 2.41
CA ALA A 93 15.69 -5.92 3.28
C ALA A 93 14.88 -7.22 3.49
N GLY A 94 14.23 -7.72 2.43
CA GLY A 94 13.41 -8.94 2.49
C GLY A 94 12.01 -8.76 3.09
N VAL A 95 11.63 -7.54 3.46
CA VAL A 95 10.34 -7.24 4.07
C VAL A 95 9.53 -6.29 3.19
N ILE A 96 8.26 -6.61 2.96
CA ILE A 96 7.32 -5.74 2.26
C ILE A 96 6.50 -4.88 3.24
N HIS A 97 6.21 -3.66 2.81
CA HIS A 97 5.23 -2.78 3.42
C HIS A 97 4.67 -1.82 2.39
N GLY A 98 3.52 -1.22 2.66
CA GLY A 98 2.84 -0.36 1.71
C GLY A 98 2.14 0.85 2.30
N HIS A 99 1.66 1.68 1.38
CA HIS A 99 0.73 2.75 1.70
C HIS A 99 -0.10 3.18 0.48
N PRO A 100 -1.29 3.76 0.71
CA PRO A 100 -2.01 4.46 -0.34
C PRO A 100 -1.16 5.59 -0.92
N ILE A 101 -1.30 5.83 -2.22
CA ILE A 101 -0.64 6.92 -2.94
C ILE A 101 -1.65 7.76 -3.71
N SER A 102 -1.26 8.93 -4.22
CA SER A 102 -2.13 9.71 -5.09
C SER A 102 -2.15 9.14 -6.52
N GLU A 103 -3.19 9.46 -7.29
CA GLU A 103 -3.23 9.15 -8.72
C GLU A 103 -2.03 9.73 -9.47
N GLN A 104 -1.63 10.96 -9.13
CA GLN A 104 -0.47 11.61 -9.73
C GLN A 104 0.82 10.82 -9.46
N GLU A 105 1.00 10.32 -8.23
CA GLU A 105 2.14 9.49 -7.91
C GLU A 105 2.09 8.14 -8.63
N PHE A 106 0.91 7.51 -8.71
CA PHE A 106 0.73 6.27 -9.45
C PHE A 106 1.15 6.44 -10.91
N ARG A 107 0.60 7.44 -11.61
CA ARG A 107 0.96 7.77 -13.00
C ARG A 107 2.46 8.04 -13.15
N ARG A 108 3.07 8.77 -12.22
CA ARG A 108 4.53 9.03 -12.23
C ARG A 108 5.37 7.75 -12.10
N LEU A 109 4.86 6.75 -11.38
CA LEU A 109 5.56 5.48 -11.15
C LEU A 109 5.31 4.44 -12.26
N THR A 110 4.34 4.66 -13.13
CA THR A 110 3.97 3.71 -14.21
C THR A 110 4.21 4.22 -15.62
N ASN A 111 4.57 5.49 -15.76
CA ASN A 111 4.87 6.14 -17.04
C ASN A 111 6.39 6.21 -17.28
#